data_AF-A0A6P5T0D6-F1
#
_entry.id   AF-A0A6P5T0D6-F1
#
_cell.length_a   1.000
_cell.length_b   1.000
_cell.length_c   1.000
_cell.angle_alpha   90.00
_cell.angle_beta   90.00
_cell.angle_gamma   90.00
#
_symmetry.space_group_name_H-M   'P 1'
#
loop_
_entity.id
_entity.type
_entity.pdbx_description
1 polymer ?
#
loop_
_entity_poly.entity_id
_entity_poly.type
_entity_poly.pdbx_seq_one_letter_code
_entity_poly.pdbx_strand_id
1 'polypeptide(L)'
;MRRTLLNNVSLCARNRLLSPPTCNPNPSSSLVPLAASTRSLLRLFSSEDDSSAESSNPSADSSVIPTNKKDASVETGEAVNAKAYPLADAQLTITILDLVQQAANYKQLKKGANEATKTLNRGISEFVVMACDTEPIEILLHLPLLAEDKNVPYVFVPSKQALGRACGVTRPVIACSVTSNEGSQLKSQIQQLKDAIEKLLI
;
A
#
# COMPACT_ATOMS: atom_id res chain seq x y z
N MET A 1 36.14 -45.65 -34.90
CA MET A 1 35.28 -45.17 -33.79
C MET A 1 35.59 -43.71 -33.52
N ARG A 2 34.53 -42.91 -33.28
CA ARG A 2 34.48 -41.53 -32.74
C ARG A 2 34.59 -40.36 -33.74
N ARG A 3 33.40 -39.86 -34.08
CA ARG A 3 33.09 -38.52 -34.59
C ARG A 3 33.29 -37.49 -33.46
N THR A 4 33.83 -36.31 -33.78
CA THR A 4 33.52 -35.06 -33.06
C THR A 4 33.52 -33.90 -34.05
N LEU A 5 32.34 -33.32 -34.25
CA LEU A 5 32.07 -32.12 -35.03
C LEU A 5 32.31 -30.90 -34.14
N LEU A 6 33.14 -29.96 -34.60
CA LEU A 6 33.17 -28.58 -34.12
C LEU A 6 33.06 -27.70 -35.35
N ASN A 7 31.90 -27.09 -35.54
CA ASN A 7 31.69 -25.99 -36.48
C ASN A 7 30.51 -25.18 -35.98
N ASN A 8 30.75 -23.93 -35.59
CA ASN A 8 29.80 -22.82 -35.67
C ASN A 8 30.54 -21.52 -35.36
N VAL A 9 31.14 -20.95 -36.40
CA VAL A 9 31.68 -19.59 -36.41
C VAL A 9 30.71 -18.70 -37.18
N SER A 10 30.13 -17.75 -36.44
CA SER A 10 29.67 -16.40 -36.83
C SER A 10 29.50 -16.08 -38.32
N LEU A 11 28.24 -15.87 -38.73
CA LEU A 11 27.87 -15.09 -39.93
C LEU A 11 26.51 -14.42 -39.69
N CYS A 12 26.50 -13.24 -39.08
CA CYS A 12 25.35 -12.34 -39.10
C CYS A 12 25.80 -11.02 -39.73
N ALA A 13 25.75 -10.96 -41.05
CA ALA A 13 25.91 -9.74 -41.81
C ALA A 13 24.82 -9.66 -42.88
N ARG A 14 24.08 -8.54 -42.82
CA ARG A 14 23.43 -7.80 -43.93
C ARG A 14 22.16 -8.42 -44.55
N ASN A 15 21.17 -7.67 -45.04
CA ASN A 15 20.73 -6.27 -44.95
C ASN A 15 19.47 -6.17 -45.84
N ARG A 16 18.48 -5.33 -45.46
CA ARG A 16 17.44 -4.65 -46.28
C ARG A 16 16.39 -5.47 -47.04
N LEU A 17 15.13 -5.03 -46.92
CA LEU A 17 14.22 -4.49 -47.96
C LEU A 17 12.94 -3.97 -47.24
N LEU A 18 12.60 -2.66 -47.29
CA LEU A 18 11.61 -1.99 -48.18
C LEU A 18 10.14 -2.28 -47.73
N SER A 19 9.20 -1.39 -47.38
CA SER A 19 8.79 0.03 -47.66
C SER A 19 7.53 0.39 -46.77
N PRO A 20 6.67 1.42 -47.02
CA PRO A 20 6.78 2.91 -47.06
C PRO A 20 5.82 3.62 -46.03
N PRO A 21 5.65 4.98 -46.03
CA PRO A 21 5.11 5.77 -44.91
C PRO A 21 3.68 6.29 -45.11
N THR A 22 2.93 6.57 -44.03
CA THR A 22 1.92 7.65 -43.98
C THR A 22 1.76 8.16 -42.54
N CYS A 23 2.00 9.45 -42.31
CA CYS A 23 1.26 10.26 -41.34
C CYS A 23 1.49 11.75 -41.61
N ASN A 24 0.37 12.47 -41.56
CA ASN A 24 0.10 13.80 -42.07
C ASN A 24 0.87 14.96 -41.40
N PRO A 25 0.89 16.14 -42.07
CA PRO A 25 1.54 17.35 -41.60
C PRO A 25 0.59 18.24 -40.77
N ASN A 26 1.08 18.87 -39.70
CA ASN A 26 1.13 20.35 -39.56
C ASN A 26 1.54 20.80 -38.13
N PRO A 27 2.07 22.04 -38.00
CA PRO A 27 3.18 22.33 -37.10
C PRO A 27 2.82 23.26 -35.94
N SER A 28 3.64 23.28 -34.89
CA SER A 28 3.96 24.53 -34.21
C SER A 28 5.33 24.47 -33.54
N SER A 29 6.07 25.54 -33.78
CA SER A 29 7.45 25.83 -33.48
C SER A 29 7.74 26.03 -31.99
N SER A 30 8.90 25.57 -31.52
CA SER A 30 9.85 26.45 -30.81
C SER A 30 11.18 25.72 -30.55
N LEU A 31 12.23 26.33 -31.07
CA LEU A 31 13.65 26.03 -30.90
C LEU A 31 14.13 26.60 -29.56
N VAL A 32 14.92 25.83 -28.77
CA VAL A 32 16.19 26.31 -28.15
C VAL A 32 17.07 25.10 -27.80
N PRO A 33 18.40 25.11 -28.06
CA PRO A 33 19.31 24.01 -27.74
C PRO A 33 20.05 24.17 -26.40
N LEU A 34 20.48 23.02 -25.89
CA LEU A 34 21.29 22.78 -24.69
C LEU A 34 22.79 22.79 -25.04
N ALA A 35 23.63 23.56 -24.32
CA ALA A 35 25.08 23.29 -24.23
C ALA A 35 25.80 24.01 -23.07
N ALA A 36 26.42 23.18 -22.22
CA ALA A 36 27.70 23.29 -21.49
C ALA A 36 28.27 24.66 -21.07
N SER A 37 28.52 24.82 -19.75
CA SER A 37 29.43 25.83 -19.18
C SER A 37 30.52 25.18 -18.34
N THR A 38 31.70 25.80 -18.43
CA THR A 38 33.05 25.29 -18.17
C THR A 38 33.47 25.34 -16.70
N ARG A 39 34.50 24.52 -16.42
CA ARG A 39 35.17 24.31 -15.13
C ARG A 39 35.94 25.55 -14.62
N SER A 40 36.23 25.48 -13.31
CA SER A 40 37.48 25.91 -12.63
C SER A 40 37.39 27.19 -11.78
N LEU A 41 37.43 27.02 -10.44
CA LEU A 41 38.47 27.66 -9.62
C LEU A 41 38.53 27.06 -8.21
N LEU A 42 39.69 26.54 -7.84
CA LEU A 42 40.07 26.02 -6.53
C LEU A 42 40.10 27.14 -5.47
N ARG A 43 39.73 26.81 -4.22
CA ARG A 43 40.33 27.42 -3.01
C ARG A 43 40.51 26.38 -1.91
N LEU A 44 41.78 26.19 -1.56
CA LEU A 44 42.31 25.56 -0.35
C LEU A 44 42.56 26.65 0.73
N PHE A 45 42.93 26.17 1.92
CA PHE A 45 43.17 26.83 3.23
C PHE A 45 41.92 26.95 4.13
N SER A 46 41.98 26.79 5.45
CA SER A 46 42.84 26.08 6.42
C SER A 46 42.20 26.36 7.80
N SER A 47 42.48 25.48 8.76
CA SER A 47 41.96 25.42 10.13
C SER A 47 42.13 26.68 10.98
N GLU A 48 41.23 26.84 11.96
CA GLU A 48 41.51 27.27 13.33
C GLU A 48 40.39 26.78 14.28
N ASP A 49 40.80 26.15 15.37
CA ASP A 49 40.03 25.65 16.52
C ASP A 49 39.47 26.79 17.41
N ASP A 50 38.36 26.55 18.15
CA ASP A 50 38.28 26.55 19.63
C ASP A 50 36.82 26.45 20.17
N SER A 51 36.68 25.77 21.31
CA SER A 51 35.68 25.92 22.39
C SER A 51 34.22 25.43 22.29
N SER A 52 34.04 24.22 22.84
CA SER A 52 33.44 23.90 24.17
C SER A 52 31.97 24.23 24.54
N ALA A 53 31.32 23.18 25.10
CA ALA A 53 30.14 23.11 26.00
C ALA A 53 28.77 23.54 25.43
N GLU A 54 27.61 22.94 25.74
CA GLU A 54 27.19 22.00 26.78
C GLU A 54 25.84 21.34 26.38
N SER A 55 25.53 20.24 27.06
CA SER A 55 24.35 19.38 26.92
C SER A 55 23.03 19.95 27.44
N SER A 56 21.89 19.43 26.97
CA SER A 56 20.83 18.98 27.89
C SER A 56 19.78 18.09 27.20
N ASN A 57 19.81 16.80 27.56
CA ASN A 57 18.60 15.98 27.66
C ASN A 57 17.73 16.53 28.81
N PRO A 58 16.43 16.22 28.79
CA PRO A 58 15.81 15.81 30.04
C PRO A 58 15.06 14.48 29.88
N SER A 59 15.37 13.60 30.82
CA SER A 59 14.70 12.35 31.15
C SER A 59 13.94 12.52 32.47
N ALA A 60 12.73 11.93 32.54
CA ALA A 60 11.97 11.55 33.74
C ALA A 60 11.48 12.73 34.64
N ASP A 61 10.38 12.70 35.39
CA ASP A 61 9.50 11.63 35.88
C ASP A 61 8.19 12.28 36.41
N SER A 62 7.21 11.44 36.75
CA SER A 62 6.20 11.62 37.81
C SER A 62 4.81 12.19 37.46
N SER A 63 3.85 11.28 37.65
CA SER A 63 2.64 11.43 38.47
C SER A 63 1.27 11.56 37.78
N VAL A 64 0.50 10.47 37.94
CA VAL A 64 -0.89 10.44 38.40
C VAL A 64 -2.01 10.79 37.39
N ILE A 65 -2.69 9.70 37.04
CA ILE A 65 -4.06 9.54 36.53
C ILE A 65 -5.03 10.59 37.11
N PRO A 66 -5.90 11.16 36.26
CA PRO A 66 -7.33 11.07 36.55
C PRO A 66 -8.06 10.30 35.46
N THR A 67 -8.78 9.30 35.94
CA THR A 67 -9.92 8.65 35.33
C THR A 67 -10.83 9.68 34.67
N ASN A 68 -10.99 9.60 33.36
CA ASN A 68 -12.20 10.08 32.72
C ASN A 68 -12.71 9.01 31.77
N LYS A 69 -13.66 8.22 32.28
CA LYS A 69 -14.71 7.62 31.46
C LYS A 69 -15.36 8.77 30.71
N LYS A 70 -14.93 8.99 29.48
CA LYS A 70 -15.79 9.57 28.47
C LYS A 70 -16.09 8.44 27.52
N ASP A 71 -17.28 7.89 27.70
CA ASP A 71 -18.02 7.23 26.64
C ASP A 71 -18.03 8.20 25.45
N ALA A 72 -17.01 8.08 24.60
CA ALA A 72 -16.99 8.70 23.30
C ALA A 72 -17.80 7.80 22.40
N SER A 73 -19.13 7.90 22.52
CA SER A 73 -20.04 7.60 21.43
C SER A 73 -19.63 8.50 20.27
N VAL A 74 -18.76 7.99 19.40
CA VAL A 74 -18.49 8.61 18.11
C VAL A 74 -19.75 8.40 17.28
N GLU A 75 -20.67 9.35 17.38
CA GLU A 75 -21.78 9.49 16.44
C GLU A 75 -21.23 9.92 15.09
N THR A 76 -20.71 8.96 14.31
CA THR A 76 -20.51 9.15 12.87
C THR A 76 -21.79 8.72 12.17
N GLY A 77 -22.75 9.65 12.11
CA GLY A 77 -23.84 9.64 11.13
C GLY A 77 -23.30 9.98 9.73
N GLU A 78 -22.38 9.18 9.22
CA GLU A 78 -21.92 9.27 7.83
C GLU A 78 -22.69 8.21 7.03
N ALA A 79 -23.18 8.59 5.85
CA ALA A 79 -24.15 7.83 5.05
C ALA A 79 -23.69 6.38 4.78
N VAL A 80 -24.08 5.45 5.65
CA VAL A 80 -23.85 4.03 5.47
C VAL A 80 -24.65 3.57 4.26
N ASN A 81 -23.94 3.19 3.21
CA ASN A 81 -24.56 2.78 1.96
C ASN A 81 -25.20 1.41 2.15
N ALA A 82 -26.47 1.23 1.79
CA ALA A 82 -27.22 0.00 2.02
C ALA A 82 -26.62 -1.25 1.34
N LYS A 83 -25.70 -1.05 0.38
CA LYS A 83 -24.97 -2.12 -0.32
C LYS A 83 -23.75 -2.64 0.46
N ALA A 84 -23.33 -1.96 1.54
CA ALA A 84 -22.16 -2.34 2.32
C ALA A 84 -22.56 -3.31 3.45
N TYR A 85 -22.58 -4.60 3.13
CA TYR A 85 -22.83 -5.69 4.08
C TYR A 85 -21.68 -6.71 3.99
N PRO A 86 -21.14 -7.23 5.11
CA PRO A 86 -21.44 -6.91 6.51
C PRO A 86 -20.66 -5.69 7.03
N LEU A 87 -21.33 -4.85 7.82
CA LEU A 87 -20.71 -3.70 8.49
C LEU A 87 -20.13 -4.11 9.85
N ALA A 88 -18.88 -3.72 10.12
CA ALA A 88 -18.26 -3.94 11.42
C ALA A 88 -18.89 -3.06 12.52
N ASP A 89 -19.05 -3.63 13.71
CA ASP A 89 -19.34 -2.85 14.91
C ASP A 89 -18.18 -1.88 15.24
N ALA A 90 -18.45 -0.85 16.03
CA ALA A 90 -17.46 0.15 16.43
C ALA A 90 -16.25 -0.47 17.14
N GLN A 91 -16.48 -1.46 18.03
CA GLN A 91 -15.39 -2.15 18.74
C GLN A 91 -14.53 -2.97 17.78
N LEU A 92 -15.18 -3.74 16.91
CA LEU A 92 -14.48 -4.54 15.90
C LEU A 92 -13.69 -3.65 14.93
N THR A 93 -14.26 -2.52 14.51
CA THR A 93 -13.59 -1.55 13.63
C THR A 93 -12.27 -1.06 14.22
N ILE A 94 -12.24 -0.71 15.51
CA ILE A 94 -11.01 -0.28 16.19
C ILE A 94 -9.95 -1.40 16.14
N THR A 95 -10.34 -2.63 16.51
CA THR A 95 -9.41 -3.77 16.49
C THR A 95 -8.88 -4.08 15.09
N ILE A 96 -9.71 -3.95 14.05
CA ILE A 96 -9.32 -4.14 12.65
C ILE A 96 -8.30 -3.08 12.23
N LEU A 97 -8.55 -1.80 12.54
CA LEU A 97 -7.66 -0.69 12.19
C LEU A 97 -6.30 -0.82 12.88
N ASP A 98 -6.28 -1.22 14.15
CA ASP A 98 -5.04 -1.46 14.89
C ASP A 98 -4.22 -2.61 14.30
N LEU A 99 -4.87 -3.70 13.91
CA LEU A 99 -4.19 -4.84 13.28
C LEU A 99 -3.68 -4.49 11.88
N VAL A 100 -4.45 -3.73 11.10
CA VAL A 100 -4.02 -3.18 9.80
C VAL A 100 -2.78 -2.29 9.96
N GLN A 101 -2.73 -1.47 11.00
CA GLN A 101 -1.57 -0.62 11.31
C GLN A 101 -0.33 -1.45 11.65
N GLN A 102 -0.49 -2.51 12.44
CA GLN A 102 0.62 -3.43 12.73
C GLN A 102 1.08 -4.15 11.45
N ALA A 103 0.15 -4.68 10.65
CA ALA A 103 0.45 -5.37 9.39
C ALA A 103 1.16 -4.46 8.37
N ALA A 104 0.85 -3.16 8.36
CA ALA A 104 1.54 -2.17 7.53
C ALA A 104 3.02 -2.04 7.90
N ASN A 105 3.35 -2.06 9.20
CA ASN A 105 4.73 -1.98 9.69
C ASN A 105 5.54 -3.22 9.29
N TYR A 106 4.93 -4.41 9.32
CA TYR A 106 5.54 -5.67 8.89
C TYR A 106 5.52 -5.89 7.36
N LYS A 107 5.00 -4.93 6.58
CA LYS A 107 4.84 -5.02 5.12
C LYS A 107 3.99 -6.23 4.66
N GLN A 108 3.08 -6.70 5.50
CA GLN A 108 2.15 -7.82 5.25
C GLN A 108 0.77 -7.33 4.76
N LEU A 109 0.72 -6.12 4.21
CA LEU A 109 -0.50 -5.44 3.81
C LEU A 109 -0.42 -4.99 2.35
N LYS A 110 -1.49 -5.25 1.60
CA LYS A 110 -1.71 -4.73 0.25
C LYS A 110 -2.81 -3.70 0.26
N LYS A 111 -2.57 -2.57 -0.41
CA LYS A 111 -3.39 -1.35 -0.32
C LYS A 111 -4.03 -1.08 -1.68
N GLY A 112 -5.34 -0.86 -1.69
CA GLY A 112 -6.15 -0.58 -2.87
C GLY A 112 -6.87 -1.81 -3.43
N ALA A 113 -7.95 -1.55 -4.16
CA ALA A 113 -8.83 -2.59 -4.73
C ALA A 113 -8.08 -3.50 -5.73
N ASN A 114 -7.30 -2.93 -6.64
CA ASN A 114 -6.53 -3.71 -7.64
C ASN A 114 -5.46 -4.61 -7.01
N GLU A 115 -4.95 -4.25 -5.84
CA GLU A 115 -3.97 -5.09 -5.13
C GLU A 115 -4.69 -6.18 -4.33
N ALA A 116 -5.85 -5.87 -3.74
CA ALA A 116 -6.70 -6.86 -3.07
C ALA A 116 -7.19 -7.96 -4.04
N THR A 117 -7.56 -7.62 -5.28
CA THR A 117 -7.92 -8.64 -6.27
C THR A 117 -6.74 -9.53 -6.67
N LYS A 118 -5.53 -8.96 -6.76
CA LYS A 118 -4.31 -9.75 -7.02
C LYS A 118 -4.03 -10.72 -5.89
N THR A 119 -4.19 -10.33 -4.63
CA THR A 119 -3.96 -11.23 -3.48
C THR A 119 -5.00 -12.33 -3.37
N LEU A 120 -6.26 -12.02 -3.65
CA LEU A 120 -7.35 -13.01 -3.70
C LEU A 120 -7.12 -14.05 -4.79
N ASN A 121 -6.77 -13.62 -6.00
CA ASN A 121 -6.47 -14.53 -7.12
C ASN A 121 -5.23 -15.42 -6.86
N ARG A 122 -4.26 -14.92 -6.09
CA ARG A 122 -3.08 -15.68 -5.67
C ARG A 122 -3.34 -16.63 -4.50
N GLY A 123 -4.47 -16.48 -3.78
CA GLY A 123 -4.77 -17.29 -2.60
C GLY A 123 -3.85 -16.99 -1.41
N ILE A 124 -3.32 -15.78 -1.31
CA ILE A 124 -2.44 -15.35 -0.19
C ILE A 124 -3.12 -14.37 0.76
N SER A 125 -4.41 -14.09 0.53
CA SER A 125 -5.18 -13.14 1.33
C SER A 125 -5.82 -13.87 2.51
N GLU A 126 -5.63 -13.35 3.72
CA GLU A 126 -6.27 -13.88 4.93
C GLU A 126 -7.68 -13.34 5.12
N PHE A 127 -7.81 -12.01 5.00
CA PHE A 127 -9.08 -11.30 5.02
C PHE A 127 -8.95 -9.97 4.26
N VAL A 128 -10.10 -9.42 3.88
CA VAL A 128 -10.20 -8.16 3.12
C VAL A 128 -11.04 -7.15 3.89
N VAL A 129 -10.55 -5.92 3.97
CA VAL A 129 -11.28 -4.80 4.58
C VAL A 129 -11.64 -3.80 3.49
N MET A 130 -12.89 -3.38 3.46
CA MET A 130 -13.44 -2.42 2.50
C MET A 130 -14.02 -1.21 3.23
N ALA A 131 -14.06 -0.07 2.57
CA ALA A 131 -14.68 1.14 3.13
C ALA A 131 -16.12 1.32 2.61
N CYS A 132 -17.03 1.76 3.47
CA CYS A 132 -18.43 2.05 3.10
C CYS A 132 -18.62 3.39 2.40
N ASP A 133 -17.81 4.39 2.77
CA ASP A 133 -17.89 5.79 2.32
C ASP A 133 -17.26 6.02 0.93
N THR A 134 -17.06 4.97 0.14
CA THR A 134 -16.51 5.10 -1.20
C THR A 134 -17.57 5.56 -2.18
N GLU A 135 -17.24 6.61 -2.94
CA GLU A 135 -18.10 7.19 -3.95
C GLU A 135 -17.34 7.15 -5.28
N PRO A 136 -17.79 6.38 -6.29
CA PRO A 136 -18.91 5.42 -6.31
C PRO A 136 -18.57 4.05 -5.66
N ILE A 137 -19.55 3.41 -5.01
CA ILE A 137 -19.39 2.10 -4.34
C ILE A 137 -19.19 0.95 -5.34
N GLU A 138 -19.62 1.15 -6.58
CA GLU A 138 -19.55 0.18 -7.68
C GLU A 138 -18.10 -0.28 -7.97
N ILE A 139 -17.11 0.54 -7.62
CA ILE A 139 -15.68 0.19 -7.77
C ILE A 139 -15.33 -1.02 -6.89
N LEU A 140 -15.97 -1.22 -5.74
CA LEU A 140 -15.64 -2.30 -4.81
C LEU A 140 -16.47 -3.56 -5.01
N LEU A 141 -17.58 -3.53 -5.75
CA LEU A 141 -18.53 -4.65 -5.83
C LEU A 141 -17.94 -5.95 -6.40
N HIS A 142 -16.81 -5.88 -7.09
CA HIS A 142 -16.10 -7.07 -7.56
C HIS A 142 -15.30 -7.80 -6.45
N LEU A 143 -14.95 -7.13 -5.34
CA LEU A 143 -14.20 -7.73 -4.24
C LEU A 143 -15.04 -8.76 -3.45
N PRO A 144 -16.25 -8.44 -2.97
CA PRO A 144 -17.08 -9.41 -2.26
C PRO A 144 -17.35 -10.67 -3.07
N LEU A 145 -17.66 -10.53 -4.36
CA LEU A 145 -17.90 -11.67 -5.25
C LEU A 145 -16.67 -12.60 -5.35
N LEU A 146 -15.48 -12.03 -5.51
CA LEU A 146 -14.23 -12.81 -5.54
C LEU A 146 -13.86 -13.40 -4.19
N ALA A 147 -14.21 -12.73 -3.09
CA ALA A 147 -13.95 -13.20 -1.74
C ALA A 147 -14.82 -14.42 -1.40
N GLU A 148 -16.09 -14.43 -1.83
CA GLU A 148 -16.99 -15.58 -1.71
C GLU A 148 -16.50 -16.79 -2.51
N ASP A 149 -16.09 -16.60 -3.77
CA ASP A 149 -15.53 -17.68 -4.60
C ASP A 149 -14.28 -18.33 -3.98
N LYS A 150 -13.50 -17.57 -3.21
CA LYS A 150 -12.27 -18.02 -2.55
C LYS A 150 -12.44 -18.37 -1.08
N ASN A 151 -13.64 -18.23 -0.52
CA ASN A 151 -13.93 -18.39 0.90
C ASN A 151 -13.00 -17.54 1.80
N VAL A 152 -12.75 -16.29 1.40
CA VAL A 152 -11.94 -15.34 2.18
C VAL A 152 -12.89 -14.39 2.92
N PRO A 153 -12.79 -14.26 4.26
CA PRO A 153 -13.65 -13.37 5.01
C PRO A 153 -13.40 -11.91 4.63
N TYR A 154 -14.49 -11.15 4.53
CA TYR A 154 -14.45 -9.73 4.22
C TYR A 154 -15.33 -8.91 5.16
N VAL A 155 -14.96 -7.65 5.38
CA VAL A 155 -15.68 -6.77 6.28
C VAL A 155 -15.66 -5.32 5.78
N PHE A 156 -16.75 -4.61 6.01
CA PHE A 156 -16.84 -3.19 5.72
C PHE A 156 -16.59 -2.33 6.97
N VAL A 157 -15.79 -1.28 6.80
CA VAL A 157 -15.46 -0.26 7.78
C VAL A 157 -16.09 1.07 7.34
N PRO A 158 -16.65 1.87 8.25
CA PRO A 158 -17.38 3.08 7.88
C PRO A 158 -16.53 4.11 7.10
N SER A 159 -15.25 4.30 7.46
CA SER A 159 -14.41 5.39 6.92
C SER A 159 -13.16 4.92 6.16
N LYS A 160 -13.04 5.33 4.89
CA LYS A 160 -11.82 5.15 4.06
C LYS A 160 -10.65 6.01 4.52
N GLN A 161 -10.92 7.11 5.21
CA GLN A 161 -9.88 7.96 5.76
C GLN A 161 -9.20 7.30 6.95
N ALA A 162 -9.98 6.67 7.84
CA ALA A 162 -9.45 5.92 8.97
C ALA A 162 -8.58 4.74 8.49
N LEU A 163 -9.04 4.01 7.47
CA LEU A 163 -8.26 2.96 6.83
C LEU A 163 -6.96 3.47 6.21
N GLY A 164 -6.99 4.63 5.53
CA GLY A 164 -5.80 5.25 4.98
C GLY A 164 -4.74 5.56 6.05
N ARG A 165 -5.18 6.14 7.17
CA ARG A 165 -4.31 6.42 8.33
C ARG A 165 -3.69 5.15 8.91
N ALA A 166 -4.50 4.11 9.16
CA ALA A 166 -4.02 2.82 9.63
C ALA A 166 -3.02 2.16 8.66
N CYS A 167 -3.19 2.37 7.35
CA CYS A 167 -2.25 1.89 6.35
C CYS A 167 -0.92 2.68 6.30
N GLY A 168 -0.77 3.75 7.08
CA GLY A 168 0.35 4.69 7.02
C GLY A 168 0.38 5.54 5.75
N VAL A 169 -0.79 5.84 5.18
CA VAL A 169 -0.92 6.58 3.92
C VAL A 169 -1.75 7.86 4.14
N THR A 170 -1.30 8.97 3.59
CA THR A 170 -2.03 10.26 3.66
C THR A 170 -3.27 10.30 2.77
N ARG A 171 -3.27 9.49 1.71
CA ARG A 171 -4.40 9.31 0.80
C ARG A 171 -5.43 8.31 1.38
N PRO A 172 -6.73 8.52 1.15
CA PRO A 172 -7.76 7.57 1.55
C PRO A 172 -7.56 6.22 0.86
N VAL A 173 -7.86 5.14 1.57
CA VAL A 173 -7.72 3.76 1.07
C VAL A 173 -9.10 3.12 1.07
N ILE A 174 -9.55 2.68 -0.12
CA ILE A 174 -10.89 2.11 -0.32
C ILE A 174 -10.98 0.63 0.07
N ALA A 175 -9.87 -0.10 -0.06
CA ALA A 175 -9.78 -1.51 0.26
C ALA A 175 -8.35 -1.86 0.66
N CYS A 176 -8.19 -2.80 1.59
CA CYS A 176 -6.91 -3.39 1.92
C CYS A 176 -7.06 -4.90 2.12
N SER A 177 -5.99 -5.63 1.81
CA SER A 177 -5.89 -7.06 2.08
C SER A 177 -4.69 -7.31 2.98
N VAL A 178 -4.92 -8.07 4.04
CA VAL A 178 -3.86 -8.64 4.86
C VAL A 178 -3.41 -9.95 4.22
N THR A 179 -2.10 -10.10 4.03
CA THR A 179 -1.53 -11.29 3.41
C THR A 179 -1.05 -12.29 4.44
N SER A 180 -1.13 -13.58 4.11
CA SER A 180 -0.58 -14.69 4.89
C SER A 180 0.95 -14.58 4.96
N ASN A 181 1.50 -14.58 6.17
CA ASN A 181 2.94 -14.72 6.38
C ASN A 181 3.18 -15.61 7.60
N GLU A 182 3.70 -16.81 7.35
CA GLU A 182 3.95 -17.85 8.35
C GLU A 182 4.97 -17.45 9.43
N GLY A 183 5.83 -16.47 9.14
CA GLY A 183 6.82 -15.95 10.10
C GLY A 183 6.32 -14.79 10.96
N SER A 184 5.04 -14.40 10.84
CA SER A 184 4.51 -13.22 11.53
C SER A 184 4.06 -13.52 12.96
N GLN A 185 4.43 -12.64 13.90
CA GLN A 185 3.87 -12.64 15.26
C GLN A 185 2.37 -12.27 15.29
N LEU A 186 1.84 -11.69 14.21
CA LEU A 186 0.45 -11.26 14.09
C LEU A 186 -0.53 -12.39 13.74
N LYS A 187 -0.04 -13.60 13.48
CA LYS A 187 -0.87 -14.71 12.98
C LYS A 187 -2.03 -15.06 13.92
N SER A 188 -1.79 -15.07 15.23
CA SER A 188 -2.83 -15.37 16.23
C SER A 188 -3.94 -14.32 16.24
N GLN A 189 -3.58 -13.03 16.17
CA GLN A 189 -4.54 -11.93 16.12
C GLN A 189 -5.34 -11.94 14.81
N ILE A 190 -4.67 -12.20 13.69
CA ILE A 190 -5.32 -12.32 12.38
C ILE A 190 -6.36 -13.43 12.41
N GLN A 191 -6.03 -14.59 12.97
CA GLN A 191 -6.96 -15.71 13.07
C GLN A 191 -8.17 -15.40 13.96
N GLN A 192 -7.95 -14.73 15.10
CA GLN A 192 -9.05 -14.26 15.97
C GLN A 192 -9.98 -13.27 15.25
N LEU A 193 -9.44 -12.36 14.44
CA LEU A 193 -10.26 -11.45 13.66
C LEU A 193 -11.00 -12.15 12.53
N LYS A 194 -10.39 -13.15 11.87
CA LYS A 194 -11.08 -13.96 10.86
C LYS A 194 -12.30 -14.65 11.47
N ASP A 195 -12.14 -15.30 12.62
CA ASP A 195 -13.25 -15.96 13.33
C ASP A 195 -14.35 -14.97 13.75
N ALA A 196 -13.98 -13.72 14.08
CA ALA A 196 -14.94 -12.67 14.41
C ALA A 196 -15.69 -12.15 13.17
N ILE A 197 -15.02 -12.02 12.03
CA ILE A 197 -15.62 -11.58 10.77
C ILE A 197 -16.52 -12.67 10.19
N GLU A 198 -16.11 -13.93 10.24
CA GLU A 198 -16.92 -15.07 9.77
C GLU A 198 -18.26 -15.14 10.51
N LYS A 199 -18.30 -14.80 11.80
CA LYS A 199 -19.56 -14.72 12.58
C LYS A 199 -20.53 -13.63 12.08
N LEU A 200 -20.05 -12.60 11.38
CA LEU A 200 -20.89 -11.55 10.80
C LEU A 200 -21.49 -11.95 9.45
N LEU A 201 -20.95 -12.99 8.81
CA LEU A 201 -21.35 -13.47 7.49
C LEU A 201 -22.41 -14.60 7.56
N ILE A 202 -22.78 -15.04 8.78
CA ILE A 202 -23.78 -16.09 9.05
C ILE A 202 -25.18 -15.49 9.20
#